data_AF-A0A957Y352-F1
#
_entry.id   AF-A0A957Y352-F1
#
_cell.length_a   1.000
_cell.length_b   1.000
_cell.length_c   1.000
_cell.angle_alpha   90.00
_cell.angle_beta   90.00
_cell.angle_gamma   90.00
#
_symmetry.space_group_name_H-M   'P 1'
#
loop_
_entity.id
_entity.type
_entity.pdbx_description
1 polymer ?
#
loop_
_entity_poly.entity_id
_entity_poly.type
_entity_poly.pdbx_seq_one_letter_code
_entity_poly.pdbx_strand_id
1 'polypeptide(L)'
;QSFLIDHGMTLLGAEPNWRLGAILPADALFLLEMGSVLIGFIASLAVLRRIADNTHEDGRMATRAMAPWLALLALIAVLAVALFTLPMEMRGMMAG
;
A
#
# COMPACT_ATOMS: atom_id res chain seq x y z
N GLN A 1 16.25 14.62 -4.43
CA GLN A 1 17.43 14.60 -5.33
C GLN A 1 17.07 14.37 -6.79
N SER A 2 15.98 13.63 -7.14
CA SER A 2 15.58 13.43 -8.55
C SER A 2 15.50 14.71 -9.38
N PHE A 3 14.89 15.78 -8.86
CA PHE A 3 14.80 17.06 -9.57
C PHE A 3 16.17 17.61 -10.02
N LEU A 4 17.21 17.51 -9.18
CA LEU A 4 18.55 18.01 -9.52
C LEU A 4 19.23 17.12 -10.56
N ILE A 5 19.05 15.79 -10.45
CA ILE A 5 19.59 14.81 -11.39
C ILE A 5 18.92 14.94 -12.77
N ASP A 6 17.60 15.13 -12.82
CA ASP A 6 16.85 15.39 -14.07
C ASP A 6 17.32 16.66 -14.78
N HIS A 7 17.87 17.62 -14.04
CA HIS A 7 18.45 18.85 -14.57
C HIS A 7 19.98 18.77 -14.77
N GLY A 8 20.53 17.55 -14.79
CA GLY A 8 21.94 17.28 -15.08
C GLY A 8 22.91 17.62 -13.95
N MET A 9 22.43 17.99 -12.77
CA MET A 9 23.27 18.30 -11.62
C MET A 9 23.56 17.02 -10.80
N THR A 10 24.68 16.37 -11.11
CA THR A 10 25.13 15.11 -10.47
C THR A 10 26.08 15.30 -9.28
N LEU A 11 26.23 16.54 -8.79
CA LEU A 11 27.15 16.91 -7.69
C LEU A 11 26.91 16.10 -6.40
N LEU A 12 25.67 15.64 -6.17
CA LEU A 12 25.26 14.87 -4.99
C LEU A 12 25.12 13.36 -5.28
N GLY A 13 25.66 12.89 -6.39
CA GLY A 13 25.52 11.52 -6.90
C GLY A 13 24.75 11.47 -8.21
N ALA A 14 24.98 10.41 -8.99
CA ALA A 14 24.27 10.12 -10.24
C ALA A 14 22.90 9.45 -10.02
N GLU A 15 22.64 8.96 -8.80
CA GLU A 15 21.38 8.34 -8.40
C GLU A 15 20.82 9.02 -7.15
N PRO A 16 19.48 9.09 -6.99
CA PRO A 16 18.86 9.63 -5.79
C PRO A 16 19.24 8.77 -4.59
N ASN A 17 19.90 9.34 -3.59
CA ASN A 17 20.26 8.62 -2.37
C ASN A 17 19.11 8.72 -1.36
N TRP A 18 18.19 7.78 -1.43
CA TRP A 18 17.01 7.71 -0.55
C TRP A 18 17.38 7.51 0.93
N ARG A 19 18.61 7.10 1.26
CA ARG A 19 19.09 7.05 2.65
C ARG A 19 19.23 8.44 3.27
N LEU A 20 19.40 9.48 2.46
CA LEU A 20 19.52 10.87 2.92
C LEU A 20 18.15 11.54 3.19
N GLY A 21 17.06 10.98 2.66
CA GLY A 21 15.70 11.51 2.82
C GLY A 21 14.88 10.85 3.93
N ALA A 22 15.37 9.75 4.50
CA ALA A 22 14.64 8.98 5.49
C ALA A 22 14.72 9.66 6.87
N ILE A 23 13.63 10.36 7.25
CA ILE A 23 13.47 10.94 8.60
C ILE A 23 13.39 9.81 9.66
N LEU A 24 12.88 8.64 9.27
CA LEU A 24 12.81 7.44 10.09
C LEU A 24 13.78 6.35 9.58
N PRO A 25 14.31 5.49 10.45
CA PRO A 25 15.08 4.31 10.04
C PRO A 25 14.22 3.36 9.19
N ALA A 26 14.86 2.65 8.27
CA ALA A 26 14.20 1.79 7.28
C ALA A 26 13.26 0.74 7.91
N ASP A 27 13.66 0.15 9.04
CA ASP A 27 12.84 -0.85 9.74
C ASP A 27 11.54 -0.25 10.29
N ALA A 28 11.60 1.00 10.78
CA ALA A 28 10.43 1.69 11.29
C ALA A 28 9.47 2.11 10.15
N LEU A 29 10.02 2.50 8.99
CA LEU A 29 9.23 2.75 7.78
C LEU A 29 8.51 1.48 7.31
N PHE A 30 9.22 0.34 7.28
CA PHE A 30 8.62 -0.93 6.89
C PHE A 30 7.47 -1.33 7.81
N LEU A 31 7.65 -1.21 9.14
CA LEU A 31 6.59 -1.49 10.10
C LEU A 31 5.40 -0.54 9.93
N LEU A 32 5.64 0.74 9.63
CA LEU A 32 4.58 1.71 9.38
C LEU A 32 3.81 1.41 8.09
N GLU A 33 4.51 1.05 7.01
CA GLU A 33 3.92 0.66 5.73
C GLU A 33 3.03 -0.58 5.91
N MET A 34 3.58 -1.66 6.48
CA MET A 34 2.84 -2.91 6.73
C MET A 34 1.70 -2.71 7.72
N GLY A 35 1.92 -1.94 8.79
CA GLY A 35 0.90 -1.58 9.77
C GLY A 35 -0.26 -0.82 9.12
N SER A 36 0.04 0.12 8.22
CA SER A 36 -0.97 0.90 7.51
C SER A 36 -1.81 0.03 6.57
N VAL A 37 -1.17 -0.88 5.82
CA VAL A 37 -1.89 -1.85 4.95
C VAL A 37 -2.78 -2.75 5.79
N LEU A 38 -2.27 -3.27 6.91
CA LEU A 38 -3.03 -4.16 7.79
C LEU A 38 -4.24 -3.45 8.41
N ILE A 39 -4.03 -2.24 8.96
CA ILE A 39 -5.11 -1.44 9.54
C ILE A 39 -6.16 -1.10 8.49
N GLY A 40 -5.74 -0.67 7.30
CA GLY A 40 -6.64 -0.39 6.18
C GLY A 40 -7.46 -1.62 5.78
N PHE A 41 -6.81 -2.77 5.65
CA PHE A 41 -7.49 -4.03 5.31
C PHE A 41 -8.51 -4.43 6.38
N ILE A 42 -8.15 -4.41 7.67
CA ILE A 42 -9.07 -4.74 8.78
C ILE A 42 -10.26 -3.76 8.80
N ALA A 43 -10.01 -2.46 8.63
CA ALA A 43 -11.06 -1.46 8.59
C ALA A 43 -12.02 -1.69 7.42
N SER A 44 -11.49 -2.02 6.22
CA SER A 44 -12.31 -2.37 5.07
C SER A 44 -13.15 -3.63 5.32
N LEU A 45 -12.61 -4.65 5.98
CA LEU A 45 -13.38 -5.85 6.36
C LEU A 45 -14.52 -5.52 7.32
N ALA A 46 -14.28 -4.68 8.32
CA ALA A 46 -15.30 -4.25 9.26
C ALA A 46 -16.45 -3.48 8.57
N VAL A 47 -16.10 -2.57 7.63
CA VAL A 47 -17.07 -1.84 6.82
C VAL A 47 -17.85 -2.78 5.90
N LEU A 48 -17.16 -3.69 5.20
CA LEU A 48 -17.79 -4.66 4.31
C LEU A 48 -18.79 -5.54 5.06
N ARG A 49 -18.42 -6.00 6.27
CA ARG A 49 -19.32 -6.79 7.11
C ARG A 49 -20.55 -5.99 7.53
N ARG A 50 -20.35 -4.76 7.98
CA ARG A 50 -21.45 -3.85 8.35
C ARG A 50 -22.41 -3.60 7.19
N ILE A 51 -21.91 -3.40 5.98
CA ILE A 51 -22.74 -3.21 4.78
C ILE A 51 -23.52 -4.49 4.45
N ALA A 52 -22.86 -5.65 4.49
CA ALA A 52 -23.50 -6.92 4.18
C ALA A 52 -24.65 -7.24 5.15
N ASP A 53 -24.42 -7.06 6.45
CA ASP A 53 -25.43 -7.28 7.50
C ASP A 53 -26.60 -6.28 7.40
N ASN A 54 -26.35 -5.05 6.93
CA ASN A 54 -27.42 -4.05 6.70
C ASN A 54 -28.21 -4.28 5.41
N THR A 55 -27.64 -4.99 4.43
CA THR A 55 -28.25 -5.16 3.10
C THR A 55 -29.02 -6.47 2.97
N HIS A 56 -28.60 -7.51 3.70
CA HIS A 56 -29.20 -8.84 3.63
C HIS A 56 -29.62 -9.32 5.02
N GLU A 57 -30.90 -9.66 5.17
CA GLU A 57 -31.43 -10.24 6.42
C GLU A 57 -30.93 -11.69 6.64
N ASP A 58 -30.66 -12.42 5.55
CA ASP A 58 -30.09 -13.77 5.60
C ASP A 58 -28.55 -13.71 5.64
N GLY A 59 -27.97 -14.14 6.76
CA GLY A 59 -26.52 -14.18 6.98
C GLY A 59 -25.74 -15.06 5.98
N ARG A 60 -26.37 -16.10 5.39
CA ARG A 60 -25.72 -16.88 4.32
C ARG A 60 -25.64 -16.12 3.01
N MET A 61 -26.64 -15.28 2.73
CA MET A 61 -26.62 -14.43 1.54
C MET A 61 -25.69 -13.24 1.72
N ALA A 62 -25.66 -12.65 2.93
CA ALA A 62 -24.71 -11.61 3.31
C ALA A 62 -23.24 -12.06 3.09
N THR A 63 -22.87 -13.25 3.61
CA THR A 63 -21.51 -13.79 3.46
C THR A 63 -21.14 -14.10 2.01
N ARG A 64 -22.07 -14.60 1.19
CA ARG A 64 -21.84 -14.81 -0.25
C ARG A 64 -21.67 -13.51 -1.01
N ALA A 65 -22.47 -12.48 -0.69
CA ALA A 65 -22.37 -11.16 -1.29
C ALA A 65 -21.04 -10.46 -0.96
N MET A 66 -20.43 -10.78 0.19
CA MET A 66 -19.10 -10.27 0.56
C MET A 66 -17.97 -10.90 -0.26
N ALA A 67 -18.12 -12.12 -0.78
CA ALA A 67 -17.05 -12.88 -1.42
C ALA A 67 -16.28 -12.11 -2.53
N PRO A 68 -16.93 -11.47 -3.52
CA PRO A 68 -16.21 -10.72 -4.56
C PRO A 68 -15.42 -9.52 -3.97
N TRP A 69 -15.98 -8.85 -2.96
CA TRP A 69 -15.34 -7.71 -2.31
C TRP A 69 -14.18 -8.13 -1.41
N LEU A 70 -14.31 -9.25 -0.70
CA LEU A 70 -13.22 -9.85 0.06
C LEU A 70 -12.04 -10.20 -0.87
N ALA A 71 -12.33 -10.79 -2.03
CA ALA A 71 -11.31 -11.10 -3.03
C ALA A 71 -10.62 -9.84 -3.56
N LEU A 72 -11.39 -8.78 -3.85
CA LEU A 72 -10.84 -7.49 -4.29
C LEU A 72 -9.96 -6.85 -3.22
N LEU A 73 -10.43 -6.78 -1.96
CA LEU A 73 -9.66 -6.22 -0.85
C LEU A 73 -8.37 -7.01 -0.60
N ALA A 74 -8.43 -8.34 -0.68
CA ALA A 74 -7.26 -9.19 -0.56
C ALA A 74 -6.27 -8.94 -1.71
N LEU A 75 -6.76 -8.82 -2.95
CA LEU A 75 -5.92 -8.50 -4.10
C LEU A 75 -5.23 -7.15 -3.93
N ILE A 76 -5.96 -6.12 -3.50
CA ILE A 76 -5.38 -4.79 -3.25
C ILE A 76 -4.33 -4.85 -2.15
N ALA A 77 -4.59 -5.57 -1.05
CA ALA A 77 -3.61 -5.75 0.03
C ALA A 77 -2.34 -6.44 -0.46
N VAL A 78 -2.47 -7.49 -1.28
CA VAL A 78 -1.33 -8.18 -1.90
C VAL A 78 -0.56 -7.24 -2.82
N LEU A 79 -1.24 -6.45 -3.66
CA LEU A 79 -0.59 -5.48 -4.54
C LEU A 79 0.12 -4.38 -3.77
N ALA A 80 -0.46 -3.90 -2.67
CA ALA A 80 0.19 -2.92 -1.80
C ALA A 80 1.47 -3.49 -1.18
N VAL A 81 1.42 -4.71 -0.64
CA VAL A 81 2.61 -5.39 -0.11
C VAL A 81 3.66 -5.58 -1.21
N ALA A 82 3.26 -6.04 -2.40
CA ALA A 82 4.17 -6.21 -3.53
C ALA A 82 4.86 -4.89 -3.90
N LEU A 83 4.11 -3.78 -3.98
CA LEU A 83 4.65 -2.45 -4.25
C LEU A 83 5.62 -1.98 -3.15
N PHE A 84 5.31 -2.23 -1.88
CA PHE A 84 6.20 -1.88 -0.78
C PHE A 84 7.44 -2.80 -0.68
N THR A 85 7.40 -4.00 -1.22
CA THR A 85 8.61 -4.84 -1.33
C THR A 85 9.53 -4.42 -2.49
N LEU A 86 9.06 -3.59 -3.42
CA LEU A 86 9.93 -3.07 -4.47
C LEU A 86 10.95 -2.09 -3.89
N PRO A 87 12.19 -2.10 -4.43
CA PRO A 87 13.20 -1.14 -4.02
C PRO A 87 12.69 0.29 -4.15
N MET A 88 13.01 1.14 -3.18
CA MET A 88 12.55 2.53 -3.15
C MET A 88 12.93 3.30 -4.42
N GLU A 89 14.09 2.99 -5.02
CA GLU A 89 14.48 3.50 -6.34
C GLU A 89 13.51 3.13 -7.48
N MET A 90 12.78 2.03 -7.38
CA MET A 90 11.87 1.54 -8.42
C MET A 90 10.40 1.92 -8.20
N ARG A 91 10.03 2.38 -6.99
CA ARG A 91 8.65 2.78 -6.68
C ARG A 91 8.17 3.99 -7.50
N GLY A 92 9.09 4.84 -7.98
CA GLY A 92 8.80 5.99 -8.84
C GLY A 92 8.67 5.67 -10.34
N MET A 93 9.16 4.51 -10.80
CA MET A 93 9.16 4.15 -12.23
C MET A 93 7.83 3.57 -12.72
N MET A 94 6.92 3.17 -11.83
CA MET A 94 5.61 2.61 -12.19
C MET A 94 4.54 3.68 -12.46
N ALA A 95 4.83 4.95 -12.19
CA ALA A 95 3.88 6.08 -12.35
C ALA A 95 4.26 7.05 -13.49
N GLY A 96 5.25 6.69 -14.31
CA GLY A 96 5.72 7.47 -15.47
C GLY A 96 5.68 6.64 -16.74
#